data_AF-A0A0L6X1V8-F1
#
_entry.id   AF-A0A0L6X1V8-F1
#
_cell.length_a   1.000
_cell.length_b   1.000
_cell.length_c   1.000
_cell.angle_alpha   90.00
_cell.angle_beta   90.00
_cell.angle_gamma   90.00
#
_symmetry.space_group_name_H-M   'P 1'
#
loop_
_entity.id
_entity.type
_entity.pdbx_description
1 polymer ?
#
loop_
_entity_poly.entity_id
_entity_poly.type
_entity_poly.pdbx_seq_one_letter_code
_entity_poly.pdbx_strand_id
1 'polypeptide(L)'
;MPFEKAAQKSSQVRVLLRPMLPPFYSYTFKFTATRSIFVLTAGSVDVTVTFLSPVEATDLVKQSTPFAYMAVSAASNDNAAHSVQVYSDITAEWVSANLSDTVEWSTSAVGNVITHQFQSQLPSVFSEYQDHVQYGSVFYSMQNTPNTTYQTGGDAVVRTQFVNHGQLTNSQETNFRAINASWPVLGLAHDLGSVIGPTSPVVFSVGYIRDPAIQYVVGKGTNWQNRSLYFWSQFSTVSALISSFLGDYNAALSRAQSLDSKVNSDGSKISADYAAIVELSIRQAVGATEITISRNPDGTWNTDDVIVFLKEISGENANTVDVIFPAWPCLVYLNPALGKYLLEGLFRYQANGLYPHLWSVHDLGSGYPRALGHNDGNDGNMFVEESGNMLITALSYAQKTGDNSQLAQYTTLLDQWAQYLIKHSLLPEYQSSTDNFAGALANQTNLAVKGIIGIKAMSQIYSILGNTAQSSNYSSIAADYVTQWQTLAMSSTGPHLTLSYVSWGLTYNLYADKLLKLDLFPASIYDLQTAWYETVAQHFGVPLDSRHTYTKTDWQIWTAAIVTNTTIRDMFISSVKNYAADGLSSQPFGDWYETTNGQPEGFRARPVVGGHLALVS
;
A
#
# COMPACT_ATOMS: atom_id res chain seq x y z
N MET A 1 20.36 4.57 39.24
CA MET A 1 20.49 5.87 38.55
C MET A 1 19.38 5.93 37.51
N PRO A 2 18.53 6.97 37.48
CA PRO A 2 17.22 6.87 36.86
C PRO A 2 17.33 7.13 35.35
N PHE A 3 17.24 6.07 34.55
CA PHE A 3 16.90 6.16 33.12
C PHE A 3 15.37 6.10 33.00
N GLU A 4 14.72 7.21 33.28
CA GLU A 4 13.34 7.49 32.89
C GLU A 4 13.22 8.98 32.65
N LYS A 5 13.40 9.39 31.39
CA LYS A 5 12.75 10.59 30.84
C LYS A 5 12.84 10.56 29.32
N ALA A 6 11.65 10.62 28.72
CA ALA A 6 11.36 10.78 27.30
C ALA A 6 11.59 9.56 26.39
N ALA A 7 10.70 8.57 26.47
CA ALA A 7 10.31 7.79 25.30
C ALA A 7 8.85 8.13 24.98
N GLN A 8 8.67 9.06 24.05
CA GLN A 8 7.38 9.39 23.43
C GLN A 8 6.87 8.18 22.63
N LYS A 9 5.68 7.69 23.01
CA LYS A 9 4.56 7.26 22.15
C LYS A 9 4.88 6.66 20.77
N SER A 10 5.44 5.45 20.70
CA SER A 10 5.22 4.60 19.52
C SER A 10 5.25 3.12 19.89
N SER A 11 4.35 2.34 19.29
CA SER A 11 4.36 0.88 19.27
C SER A 11 5.68 0.40 18.64
N GLN A 12 6.65 -0.04 19.45
CA GLN A 12 7.96 -0.50 18.94
C GLN A 12 8.20 -1.95 19.30
N VAL A 13 8.76 -2.70 18.35
CA VAL A 13 9.52 -3.92 18.63
C VAL A 13 10.84 -3.49 19.29
N ARG A 14 11.14 -3.96 20.50
CA ARG A 14 12.35 -3.55 21.23
C ARG A 14 13.35 -4.69 21.29
N VAL A 15 14.53 -4.49 20.72
CA VAL A 15 15.65 -5.43 20.84
C VAL A 15 16.58 -5.00 21.97
N LEU A 16 16.74 -5.84 23.00
CA LEU A 16 17.71 -5.63 24.08
C LEU A 16 18.85 -6.65 23.96
N LEU A 17 20.08 -6.18 24.10
CA LEU A 17 21.31 -6.98 24.07
C LEU A 17 22.10 -6.75 25.37
N ARG A 18 22.64 -7.82 25.95
CA ARG A 18 23.64 -7.81 27.04
C ARG A 18 24.99 -8.22 26.41
N PRO A 19 26.17 -7.71 26.83
CA PRO A 19 26.62 -7.37 28.19
C PRO A 19 26.85 -5.86 28.36
N MET A 20 27.52 -5.43 29.45
CA MET A 20 27.90 -4.04 29.82
C MET A 20 28.47 -3.18 28.66
N LEU A 21 27.66 -2.76 27.71
CA LEU A 21 28.05 -1.95 26.57
C LEU A 21 27.23 -0.66 26.55
N PRO A 22 27.86 0.51 26.33
CA PRO A 22 27.18 1.82 26.26
C PRO A 22 26.16 1.86 25.09
N PRO A 23 25.29 2.90 24.99
CA PRO A 23 24.32 3.01 23.90
C PRO A 23 24.97 2.83 22.53
N PHE A 24 24.22 2.30 21.54
CA PHE A 24 24.71 2.08 20.18
C PHE A 24 25.49 3.30 19.66
N TYR A 25 26.78 3.12 19.39
CA TYR A 25 27.69 4.22 19.04
C TYR A 25 27.53 4.70 17.59
N SER A 26 27.07 3.80 16.73
CA SER A 26 26.83 4.05 15.32
C SER A 26 25.84 3.01 14.79
N TYR A 27 25.09 3.38 13.76
CA TYR A 27 24.31 2.45 12.98
C TYR A 27 24.45 2.74 11.49
N THR A 28 24.33 1.70 10.66
CA THR A 28 24.06 1.86 9.23
C THR A 28 22.66 1.34 8.94
N PHE A 29 21.97 2.01 8.01
CA PHE A 29 20.64 1.62 7.56
C PHE A 29 20.64 1.44 6.05
N LYS A 30 20.07 0.33 5.60
CA LYS A 30 19.78 0.06 4.19
C LYS A 30 18.34 -0.43 4.08
N PHE A 31 17.60 0.11 3.14
CA PHE A 31 16.32 -0.46 2.73
C PHE A 31 16.39 -0.98 1.30
N THR A 32 15.38 -1.76 0.94
CA THR A 32 15.12 -2.32 -0.39
C THR A 32 13.59 -2.37 -0.56
N ALA A 33 13.11 -2.89 -1.70
CA ALA A 33 11.69 -3.10 -1.94
C ALA A 33 10.99 -3.93 -0.85
N THR A 34 11.68 -4.89 -0.22
CA THR A 34 11.08 -5.84 0.73
C THR A 34 11.71 -5.83 2.13
N ARG A 35 12.91 -5.26 2.30
CA ARG A 35 13.69 -5.35 3.55
C ARG A 35 14.16 -4.00 4.08
N SER A 36 14.25 -3.93 5.40
CA SER A 36 14.90 -2.85 6.16
C SER A 36 15.97 -3.47 7.05
N ILE A 37 17.23 -3.07 6.84
CA ILE A 37 18.42 -3.71 7.41
C ILE A 37 19.16 -2.67 8.23
N PHE A 38 19.28 -2.93 9.53
CA PHE A 38 20.05 -2.13 10.47
C PHE A 38 21.28 -2.92 10.90
N VAL A 39 22.45 -2.28 10.85
CA VAL A 39 23.65 -2.80 11.51
C VAL A 39 23.95 -1.86 12.68
N LEU A 40 23.90 -2.40 13.89
CA LEU A 40 24.02 -1.68 15.14
C LEU A 40 25.29 -2.14 15.85
N THR A 41 26.18 -1.21 16.21
CA THR A 41 27.40 -1.56 16.98
C THR A 41 27.13 -1.42 18.48
N ALA A 42 27.07 -2.56 19.16
CA ALA A 42 26.99 -2.66 20.62
C ALA A 42 28.38 -3.09 21.14
N GLY A 43 29.23 -2.11 21.47
CA GLY A 43 30.62 -2.34 21.88
C GLY A 43 31.40 -3.24 20.93
N SER A 44 31.88 -4.38 21.45
CA SER A 44 32.67 -5.37 20.69
C SER A 44 31.85 -6.29 19.76
N VAL A 45 30.54 -6.05 19.63
CA VAL A 45 29.63 -6.89 18.85
C VAL A 45 28.81 -6.00 17.91
N ASP A 46 28.81 -6.35 16.62
CA ASP A 46 27.88 -5.80 15.65
C ASP A 46 26.64 -6.69 15.57
N VAL A 47 25.46 -6.07 15.60
CA VAL A 47 24.17 -6.75 15.48
C VAL A 47 23.46 -6.29 14.23
N THR A 48 23.16 -7.24 13.36
CA THR A 48 22.37 -7.00 12.15
C THR A 48 20.92 -7.40 12.41
N VAL A 49 20.01 -6.42 12.36
CA VAL A 49 18.56 -6.61 12.44
C VAL A 49 17.97 -6.40 11.05
N THR A 50 17.39 -7.45 10.48
CA THR A 50 16.70 -7.40 9.19
C THR A 50 15.20 -7.58 9.42
N PHE A 51 14.42 -6.55 9.13
CA PHE A 51 12.98 -6.67 8.96
C PHE A 51 12.69 -7.06 7.52
N LEU A 52 11.98 -8.16 7.33
CA LEU A 52 11.53 -8.64 6.03
C LEU A 52 10.00 -8.67 6.03
N SER A 53 9.41 -7.86 5.16
CA SER A 53 7.98 -7.88 4.85
C SER A 53 7.84 -8.46 3.44
N PRO A 54 7.55 -9.77 3.31
CA PRO A 54 7.52 -10.42 2.00
C PRO A 54 6.50 -9.77 1.07
N VAL A 55 6.91 -9.55 -0.18
CA VAL A 55 6.00 -9.19 -1.28
C VAL A 55 6.02 -10.36 -2.26
N GLU A 56 4.93 -11.10 -2.29
CA GLU A 56 4.79 -12.43 -2.88
C GLU A 56 3.64 -12.43 -3.90
N ALA A 57 3.53 -11.37 -4.69
CA ALA A 57 2.34 -11.03 -5.49
C ALA A 57 1.84 -12.13 -6.45
N THR A 58 2.68 -13.09 -6.82
CA THR A 58 2.35 -14.22 -7.70
C THR A 58 1.83 -15.46 -6.97
N ASP A 59 1.81 -15.47 -5.64
CA ASP A 59 1.30 -16.55 -4.80
C ASP A 59 0.26 -15.97 -3.83
N LEU A 60 -1.03 -16.22 -4.11
CA LEU A 60 -2.13 -15.63 -3.35
C LEU A 60 -2.17 -16.09 -1.89
N VAL A 61 -1.70 -17.30 -1.58
CA VAL A 61 -1.61 -17.78 -0.18
C VAL A 61 -0.53 -16.99 0.55
N LYS A 62 0.65 -16.86 -0.03
CA LYS A 62 1.75 -16.11 0.61
C LYS A 62 1.46 -14.62 0.69
N GLN A 63 0.96 -13.99 -0.37
CA GLN A 63 0.66 -12.56 -0.38
C GLN A 63 -0.47 -12.18 0.58
N SER A 64 -1.41 -13.09 0.84
CA SER A 64 -2.49 -12.88 1.82
C SER A 64 -2.10 -13.23 3.25
N THR A 65 -0.90 -13.77 3.49
CA THR A 65 -0.41 -14.12 4.83
C THR A 65 0.03 -12.84 5.55
N PRO A 66 -0.66 -12.39 6.62
CA PRO A 66 -0.41 -11.09 7.24
C PRO A 66 0.70 -11.14 8.28
N PHE A 67 1.88 -11.62 7.88
CA PHE A 67 3.05 -11.76 8.74
C PHE A 67 4.31 -11.12 8.13
N ALA A 68 5.19 -10.66 9.01
CA ALA A 68 6.54 -10.21 8.69
C ALA A 68 7.56 -10.90 9.59
N TYR A 69 8.81 -10.92 9.15
CA TYR A 69 9.94 -11.45 9.91
C TYR A 69 10.78 -10.32 10.51
N MET A 70 11.30 -10.55 11.70
CA MET A 70 12.48 -9.88 12.22
C MET A 70 13.58 -10.92 12.42
N ALA A 71 14.69 -10.76 11.71
CA ALA A 71 15.85 -11.64 11.81
C ALA A 71 17.02 -10.90 12.45
N VAL A 72 17.61 -11.50 13.49
CA VAL A 72 18.70 -10.90 14.27
C VAL A 72 19.93 -11.80 14.21
N SER A 73 21.05 -11.26 13.76
CA SER A 73 22.36 -11.95 13.78
C SER A 73 23.40 -11.07 14.46
N ALA A 74 24.44 -11.69 15.01
CA ALA A 74 25.54 -10.99 15.67
C ALA A 74 26.89 -11.43 15.11
N ALA A 75 27.88 -10.55 15.15
CA ALA A 75 29.27 -10.86 14.86
C ALA A 75 30.18 -10.07 15.81
N SER A 76 31.27 -10.71 16.26
CA SER A 76 32.32 -9.97 16.99
C SER A 76 33.03 -9.02 16.04
N ASN A 77 33.34 -7.81 16.50
CA ASN A 77 34.10 -6.81 15.75
C ASN A 77 35.51 -6.55 16.32
N ASP A 78 35.90 -7.26 17.37
CA ASP A 78 37.24 -7.18 18.00
C ASP A 78 38.05 -8.49 17.90
N ASN A 79 37.53 -9.48 17.15
CA ASN A 79 38.09 -10.83 17.01
C ASN A 79 38.16 -11.64 18.32
N ALA A 80 37.49 -11.21 19.38
CA ALA A 80 37.33 -11.98 20.62
C ALA A 80 35.96 -12.67 20.68
N ALA A 81 35.87 -13.70 21.51
CA ALA A 81 34.64 -14.43 21.75
C ALA A 81 33.77 -13.69 22.78
N HIS A 82 32.51 -13.42 22.43
CA HIS A 82 31.55 -12.72 23.29
C HIS A 82 30.33 -13.60 23.57
N SER A 83 29.82 -13.59 24.80
CA SER A 83 28.52 -14.19 25.10
C SER A 83 27.42 -13.21 24.71
N VAL A 84 26.50 -13.64 23.85
CA VAL A 84 25.44 -12.77 23.31
C VAL A 84 24.07 -13.42 23.51
N GLN A 85 23.14 -12.67 24.08
CA GLN A 85 21.73 -13.02 24.16
C GLN A 85 20.88 -11.97 23.46
N VAL A 86 19.86 -12.42 22.73
CA VAL A 86 18.89 -11.58 22.04
C VAL A 86 17.56 -11.63 22.78
N TYR A 87 17.02 -10.48 23.13
CA TYR A 87 15.64 -10.34 23.62
C TYR A 87 14.85 -9.44 22.70
N SER A 88 13.59 -9.81 22.49
CA SER A 88 12.62 -8.93 21.87
C SER A 88 11.23 -9.08 22.47
N ASP A 89 10.53 -7.96 22.59
CA ASP A 89 9.13 -7.90 23.01
C ASP A 89 8.27 -7.04 22.07
N ILE A 90 6.96 -7.32 22.12
CA ILE A 90 5.91 -6.41 21.64
C ILE A 90 4.94 -6.11 22.78
N THR A 91 4.35 -4.92 22.76
CA THR A 91 3.35 -4.47 23.74
C THR A 91 1.92 -4.74 23.24
N ALA A 92 0.95 -4.69 24.16
CA ALA A 92 -0.46 -4.81 23.83
C ALA A 92 -1.04 -3.67 22.97
N GLU A 93 -0.26 -2.61 22.70
CA GLU A 93 -0.65 -1.48 21.83
C GLU A 93 -0.94 -1.90 20.38
N TRP A 94 -0.43 -3.08 19.98
CA TRP A 94 -0.71 -3.65 18.67
C TRP A 94 -2.16 -4.17 18.53
N VAL A 95 -2.92 -4.27 19.62
CA VAL A 95 -4.32 -4.75 19.59
C VAL A 95 -5.31 -3.64 19.24
N SER A 96 -5.11 -2.45 19.80
CA SER A 96 -6.05 -1.33 19.70
C SER A 96 -5.33 0.00 19.95
N ALA A 97 -5.79 1.06 19.27
CA ALA A 97 -5.36 2.43 19.58
C ALA A 97 -5.99 2.98 20.88
N ASN A 98 -7.08 2.37 21.39
CA ASN A 98 -7.64 2.73 22.68
C ASN A 98 -6.86 2.03 23.81
N LEU A 99 -5.92 2.75 24.41
CA LEU A 99 -5.02 2.21 25.43
C LEU A 99 -5.70 1.84 26.76
N SER A 100 -6.99 2.15 26.93
CA SER A 100 -7.79 1.72 28.07
C SER A 100 -8.47 0.37 27.88
N ASP A 101 -8.46 -0.19 26.66
CA ASP A 101 -9.06 -1.48 26.38
C ASP A 101 -8.36 -2.60 27.16
N THR A 102 -9.14 -3.50 27.75
CA THR A 102 -8.63 -4.69 28.40
C THR A 102 -8.25 -5.74 27.35
N VAL A 103 -7.01 -6.19 27.42
CA VAL A 103 -6.48 -7.25 26.56
C VAL A 103 -6.30 -8.53 27.35
N GLU A 104 -6.42 -9.65 26.64
CA GLU A 104 -6.01 -10.96 27.12
C GLU A 104 -4.90 -11.52 26.25
N TRP A 105 -4.14 -12.45 26.82
CA TRP A 105 -3.02 -13.08 26.13
C TRP A 105 -2.85 -14.55 26.47
N SER A 106 -2.21 -15.26 25.56
CA SER A 106 -1.85 -16.66 25.75
C SER A 106 -0.47 -16.96 25.19
N THR A 107 0.15 -18.02 25.70
CA THR A 107 1.40 -18.59 25.16
C THR A 107 1.19 -20.06 24.85
N SER A 108 1.55 -20.47 23.64
CA SER A 108 1.72 -21.86 23.25
C SER A 108 3.21 -22.13 23.02
N ALA A 109 3.78 -23.08 23.77
CA ALA A 109 5.16 -23.53 23.62
C ALA A 109 5.22 -25.04 23.25
N VAL A 110 4.28 -25.48 22.41
CA VAL A 110 4.15 -26.89 22.01
C VAL A 110 4.80 -27.12 20.66
N GLY A 111 5.59 -28.20 20.54
CA GLY A 111 6.30 -28.53 19.30
C GLY A 111 7.48 -27.59 19.05
N ASN A 112 7.68 -27.21 17.78
CA ASN A 112 8.87 -26.50 17.32
C ASN A 112 8.72 -24.97 17.31
N VAL A 113 7.62 -24.42 17.81
CA VAL A 113 7.35 -22.97 17.80
C VAL A 113 6.83 -22.51 19.16
N ILE A 114 7.34 -21.38 19.64
CA ILE A 114 6.73 -20.61 20.72
C ILE A 114 5.91 -19.51 20.07
N THR A 115 4.62 -19.44 20.42
CA THR A 115 3.69 -18.42 19.93
C THR A 115 3.01 -17.74 21.10
N HIS A 116 3.16 -16.43 21.17
CA HIS A 116 2.33 -15.56 21.98
C HIS A 116 1.19 -14.98 21.16
N GLN A 117 0.05 -14.75 21.80
CA GLN A 117 -1.11 -14.08 21.22
C GLN A 117 -1.59 -12.96 22.13
N PHE A 118 -1.89 -11.79 21.57
CA PHE A 118 -2.70 -10.75 22.21
C PHE A 118 -4.04 -10.59 21.48
N GLN A 119 -5.11 -10.34 22.21
CA GLN A 119 -6.41 -9.92 21.66
C GLN A 119 -7.20 -9.05 22.63
N SER A 120 -8.19 -8.32 22.12
CA SER A 120 -9.14 -7.57 22.94
C SER A 120 -10.11 -8.53 23.62
N GLN A 121 -10.46 -8.28 24.89
CA GLN A 121 -11.54 -9.02 25.57
C GLN A 121 -12.93 -8.63 25.07
N LEU A 122 -13.06 -7.45 24.45
CA LEU A 122 -14.31 -6.91 23.93
C LEU A 122 -14.13 -6.52 22.45
N PRO A 123 -13.94 -7.48 21.55
CA PRO A 123 -13.73 -7.19 20.13
C PRO A 123 -14.99 -6.60 19.50
N SER A 124 -14.82 -5.64 18.60
CA SER A 124 -15.90 -5.05 17.81
C SER A 124 -15.65 -5.28 16.32
N VAL A 125 -16.31 -6.31 15.78
CA VAL A 125 -16.08 -6.81 14.43
C VAL A 125 -16.50 -5.78 13.38
N PHE A 126 -15.63 -5.59 12.37
CA PHE A 126 -15.78 -4.60 11.30
C PHE A 126 -15.86 -3.14 11.77
N SER A 127 -15.21 -2.81 12.88
CA SER A 127 -15.08 -1.44 13.35
C SER A 127 -13.63 -1.04 13.55
N GLU A 128 -13.38 0.26 13.47
CA GLU A 128 -12.09 0.89 13.70
C GLU A 128 -12.20 1.97 14.77
N TYR A 129 -11.10 2.23 15.46
CA TYR A 129 -10.92 3.38 16.34
C TYR A 129 -9.59 4.02 15.98
N GLN A 130 -9.61 5.29 15.53
CA GLN A 130 -8.43 6.01 15.02
C GLN A 130 -7.70 5.21 13.93
N ASP A 131 -8.44 4.76 12.92
CA ASP A 131 -7.96 3.94 11.79
C ASP A 131 -7.38 2.57 12.17
N HIS A 132 -7.55 2.13 13.41
CA HIS A 132 -7.08 0.85 13.92
C HIS A 132 -8.27 -0.09 14.18
N VAL A 133 -8.26 -1.24 13.52
CA VAL A 133 -9.29 -2.28 13.66
C VAL A 133 -9.47 -2.74 15.10
N GLN A 134 -10.72 -2.95 15.52
CA GLN A 134 -11.08 -3.24 16.91
C GLN A 134 -11.33 -4.74 17.18
N TYR A 135 -10.86 -5.61 16.29
CA TYR A 135 -11.01 -7.06 16.42
C TYR A 135 -9.90 -7.80 15.67
N GLY A 136 -9.61 -9.02 16.11
CA GLY A 136 -8.52 -9.84 15.61
C GLY A 136 -7.52 -10.16 16.70
N SER A 137 -6.37 -10.68 16.31
CA SER A 137 -5.32 -11.04 17.25
C SER A 137 -3.94 -10.77 16.67
N VAL A 138 -3.05 -10.27 17.53
CA VAL A 138 -1.63 -10.14 17.26
C VAL A 138 -0.94 -11.44 17.65
N PHE A 139 -0.06 -11.95 16.79
CA PHE A 139 0.75 -13.13 17.06
C PHE A 139 2.23 -12.75 17.01
N TYR A 140 2.99 -13.16 18.03
CA TYR A 140 4.42 -12.98 18.10
C TYR A 140 5.09 -14.31 18.38
N SER A 141 6.00 -14.76 17.52
CA SER A 141 6.48 -16.15 17.56
C SER A 141 7.94 -16.28 17.17
N MET A 142 8.54 -17.40 17.59
CA MET A 142 9.86 -17.84 17.16
C MET A 142 9.99 -19.36 17.22
N GLN A 143 11.06 -19.92 16.66
CA GLN A 143 11.38 -21.35 16.81
C GLN A 143 11.60 -21.71 18.28
N ASN A 144 11.02 -22.81 18.74
CA ASN A 144 11.21 -23.37 20.08
C ASN A 144 12.46 -24.26 20.08
N THR A 145 13.56 -23.76 20.64
CA THR A 145 14.81 -24.51 20.77
C THR A 145 15.26 -24.57 22.24
N PRO A 146 16.21 -25.43 22.61
CA PRO A 146 16.74 -25.46 23.98
C PRO A 146 17.32 -24.12 24.46
N ASN A 147 17.69 -23.22 23.54
CA ASN A 147 18.28 -21.92 23.83
C ASN A 147 17.24 -20.78 23.87
N THR A 148 15.95 -21.10 23.71
CA THR A 148 14.89 -20.09 23.73
C THR A 148 14.16 -20.06 25.05
N THR A 149 13.85 -18.85 25.50
CA THR A 149 13.00 -18.63 26.68
C THR A 149 11.93 -17.60 26.38
N TYR A 150 10.81 -17.68 27.09
CA TYR A 150 9.68 -16.76 26.92
C TYR A 150 9.16 -16.25 28.25
N GLN A 151 8.48 -15.10 28.21
CA GLN A 151 7.75 -14.60 29.37
C GLN A 151 6.69 -13.59 28.93
N THR A 152 5.47 -13.72 29.45
CA THR A 152 4.49 -12.64 29.38
C THR A 152 4.38 -11.95 30.73
N GLY A 153 4.14 -10.64 30.69
CA GLY A 153 3.81 -9.88 31.89
C GLY A 153 4.04 -8.39 31.72
N GLY A 154 4.21 -7.66 32.82
CA GLY A 154 4.44 -6.22 32.75
C GLY A 154 5.83 -5.87 32.20
N ASP A 155 5.90 -4.88 31.32
CA ASP A 155 7.12 -4.53 30.58
C ASP A 155 8.36 -4.34 31.47
N ALA A 156 8.25 -3.59 32.56
CA ALA A 156 9.35 -3.36 33.50
C ALA A 156 9.84 -4.68 34.15
N VAL A 157 8.92 -5.60 34.46
CA VAL A 157 9.25 -6.89 35.08
C VAL A 157 9.98 -7.78 34.10
N VAL A 158 9.42 -7.96 32.89
CA VAL A 158 9.97 -8.86 31.88
C VAL A 158 11.32 -8.35 31.36
N ARG A 159 11.44 -7.05 31.08
CA ARG A 159 12.70 -6.45 30.61
C ARG A 159 13.79 -6.51 31.69
N THR A 160 13.46 -6.19 32.95
CA THR A 160 14.41 -6.28 34.06
C THR A 160 14.89 -7.71 34.28
N GLN A 161 13.99 -8.70 34.15
CA GLN A 161 14.34 -10.10 34.23
C GLN A 161 15.43 -10.46 33.21
N PHE A 162 15.23 -10.10 31.93
CA PHE A 162 16.22 -10.34 30.89
C PHE A 162 17.52 -9.57 31.14
N VAL A 163 17.46 -8.28 31.46
CA VAL A 163 18.65 -7.45 31.73
C VAL A 163 19.51 -8.02 32.85
N ASN A 164 18.90 -8.60 33.88
CA ASN A 164 19.63 -9.14 35.04
C ASN A 164 20.17 -10.56 34.80
N HIS A 165 19.46 -11.39 34.04
CA HIS A 165 19.76 -12.83 33.95
C HIS A 165 20.17 -13.33 32.56
N GLY A 166 19.97 -12.54 31.50
CA GLY A 166 20.18 -12.96 30.11
C GLY A 166 19.15 -13.95 29.58
N GLN A 167 18.12 -14.30 30.37
CA GLN A 167 17.08 -15.26 30.02
C GLN A 167 15.74 -14.92 30.68
N LEU A 168 14.66 -15.41 30.09
CA LEU A 168 13.30 -15.30 30.61
C LEU A 168 12.92 -16.53 31.44
N THR A 169 11.81 -16.46 32.17
CA THR A 169 11.41 -17.46 33.18
C THR A 169 10.56 -18.61 32.64
N ASN A 170 10.25 -18.65 31.34
CA ASN A 170 9.30 -19.60 30.73
C ASN A 170 7.93 -19.60 31.42
N SER A 171 7.45 -18.41 31.75
CA SER A 171 6.21 -18.21 32.49
C SER A 171 5.19 -17.38 31.71
N GLN A 172 3.92 -17.73 31.86
CA GLN A 172 2.81 -16.94 31.36
C GLN A 172 2.09 -16.30 32.55
N GLU A 173 2.00 -14.97 32.57
CA GLU A 173 1.10 -14.26 33.48
C GLU A 173 -0.35 -14.43 33.00
N THR A 174 -1.33 -14.57 33.91
CA THR A 174 -2.77 -14.70 33.57
C THR A 174 -3.64 -13.56 34.11
N ASN A 175 -3.02 -12.52 34.69
CA ASN A 175 -3.70 -11.34 35.18
C ASN A 175 -3.92 -10.32 34.04
N PHE A 176 -4.94 -10.57 33.22
CA PHE A 176 -5.35 -9.72 32.10
C PHE A 176 -5.78 -8.33 32.56
N ARG A 177 -5.43 -7.31 31.77
CA ARG A 177 -5.57 -5.89 32.16
C ARG A 177 -5.57 -4.97 30.95
N ALA A 178 -5.84 -3.69 31.21
CA ALA A 178 -5.80 -2.63 30.19
C ALA A 178 -4.41 -2.52 29.54
N ILE A 179 -4.36 -2.12 28.26
CA ILE A 179 -3.11 -1.93 27.50
C ILE A 179 -2.11 -1.04 28.25
N ASN A 180 -2.58 0.08 28.81
CA ASN A 180 -1.73 1.02 29.56
C ASN A 180 -1.48 0.64 31.03
N ALA A 181 -2.05 -0.46 31.52
CA ALA A 181 -1.87 -0.91 32.90
C ALA A 181 -0.65 -1.84 32.98
N SER A 182 0.47 -1.32 33.50
CA SER A 182 1.75 -2.06 33.53
C SER A 182 2.11 -2.70 32.18
N TRP A 183 1.82 -2.01 31.08
CA TRP A 183 2.12 -2.34 29.69
C TRP A 183 2.41 -3.83 29.45
N PRO A 184 1.38 -4.68 29.29
CA PRO A 184 1.60 -6.10 29.04
C PRO A 184 2.49 -6.30 27.80
N VAL A 185 3.48 -7.19 27.91
CA VAL A 185 4.39 -7.55 26.81
C VAL A 185 4.43 -9.05 26.55
N LEU A 186 4.71 -9.39 25.28
CA LEU A 186 5.01 -10.76 24.82
C LEU A 186 6.52 -10.88 24.62
N GLY A 187 7.24 -11.32 25.64
CA GLY A 187 8.71 -11.43 25.61
C GLY A 187 9.18 -12.77 25.03
N LEU A 188 10.16 -12.70 24.12
CA LEU A 188 10.89 -13.82 23.56
C LEU A 188 12.40 -13.55 23.68
N ALA A 189 13.18 -14.58 24.02
CA ALA A 189 14.62 -14.48 24.12
C ALA A 189 15.33 -15.72 23.55
N HIS A 190 16.54 -15.51 23.04
CA HIS A 190 17.41 -16.56 22.50
C HIS A 190 18.85 -16.35 22.96
N ASP A 191 19.50 -17.39 23.46
CA ASP A 191 20.93 -17.39 23.73
C ASP A 191 21.72 -17.81 22.48
N LEU A 192 22.52 -16.89 21.93
CA LEU A 192 23.41 -17.18 20.79
C LEU A 192 24.70 -17.89 21.23
N GLY A 193 24.96 -17.97 22.54
CA GLY A 193 26.17 -18.56 23.09
C GLY A 193 27.39 -17.69 22.80
N SER A 194 28.51 -18.33 22.42
CA SER A 194 29.78 -17.66 22.15
C SER A 194 29.90 -17.22 20.69
N VAL A 195 29.95 -15.92 20.45
CA VAL A 195 30.01 -15.27 19.14
C VAL A 195 31.43 -14.77 18.87
N ILE A 196 32.06 -15.31 17.83
CA ILE A 196 33.38 -14.87 17.30
C ILE A 196 33.25 -14.37 15.85
N GLY A 197 32.30 -14.91 15.10
CA GLY A 197 31.97 -14.49 13.74
C GLY A 197 30.46 -14.42 13.55
N PRO A 198 30.00 -14.15 12.31
CA PRO A 198 28.57 -14.02 12.01
C PRO A 198 27.79 -15.27 12.42
N THR A 199 26.76 -15.08 13.25
CA THR A 199 25.82 -16.16 13.63
C THR A 199 24.78 -16.39 12.54
N SER A 200 24.18 -17.58 12.55
CA SER A 200 22.86 -17.76 11.94
C SER A 200 21.84 -16.81 12.59
N PRO A 201 20.85 -16.31 11.84
CA PRO A 201 19.86 -15.39 12.39
C PRO A 201 18.89 -16.10 13.35
N VAL A 202 18.58 -15.44 14.47
CA VAL A 202 17.38 -15.71 15.26
C VAL A 202 16.20 -15.07 14.57
N VAL A 203 15.20 -15.86 14.20
CA VAL A 203 14.05 -15.40 13.43
C VAL A 203 12.82 -15.33 14.32
N PHE A 204 12.24 -14.13 14.38
CA PHE A 204 10.95 -13.84 14.98
C PHE A 204 9.93 -13.58 13.86
N SER A 205 8.67 -13.95 14.08
CA SER A 205 7.55 -13.54 13.24
C SER A 205 6.58 -12.68 14.04
N VAL A 206 6.06 -11.63 13.41
CA VAL A 206 4.95 -10.82 13.91
C VAL A 206 3.85 -10.78 12.88
N GLY A 207 2.59 -10.92 13.30
CA GLY A 207 1.45 -10.83 12.40
C GLY A 207 0.17 -10.47 13.11
N TYR A 208 -0.82 -10.01 12.34
CA TYR A 208 -2.14 -9.65 12.83
C TYR A 208 -3.17 -10.37 11.97
N ILE A 209 -4.02 -11.21 12.58
CA ILE A 209 -5.04 -11.96 11.86
C ILE A 209 -6.43 -11.47 12.25
N ARG A 210 -7.26 -11.25 11.23
CA ARG A 210 -8.69 -10.99 11.32
C ARG A 210 -9.45 -12.08 10.58
N ASP A 211 -10.51 -12.57 11.19
CA ASP A 211 -11.51 -13.39 10.51
C ASP A 211 -12.89 -13.10 11.11
N PRO A 212 -13.88 -12.67 10.29
CA PRO A 212 -13.76 -12.32 8.87
C PRO A 212 -12.89 -11.09 8.62
N ALA A 213 -12.29 -11.00 7.44
CA ALA A 213 -11.43 -9.87 7.06
C ALA A 213 -12.27 -8.65 6.64
N ILE A 214 -13.25 -8.87 5.77
CA ILE A 214 -14.11 -7.83 5.18
C ILE A 214 -15.57 -8.29 5.17
N GLN A 215 -16.49 -7.33 5.30
CA GLN A 215 -17.90 -7.53 4.98
C GLN A 215 -18.22 -6.90 3.62
N TYR A 216 -18.73 -7.69 2.67
CA TYR A 216 -18.99 -7.27 1.29
C TYR A 216 -20.48 -7.34 0.92
N VAL A 217 -20.99 -6.34 0.20
CA VAL A 217 -22.37 -6.35 -0.30
C VAL A 217 -22.57 -7.33 -1.46
N VAL A 218 -23.61 -8.17 -1.38
CA VAL A 218 -23.94 -9.15 -2.42
C VAL A 218 -25.37 -9.05 -2.93
N GLY A 219 -26.19 -8.18 -2.33
CA GLY A 219 -27.58 -7.97 -2.76
C GLY A 219 -28.24 -6.77 -2.08
N LYS A 220 -29.52 -6.56 -2.39
CA LYS A 220 -30.33 -5.46 -1.82
C LYS A 220 -30.54 -5.64 -0.30
N GLY A 221 -30.77 -4.55 0.41
CA GLY A 221 -30.97 -4.57 1.86
C GLY A 221 -29.71 -4.99 2.62
N THR A 222 -29.86 -5.80 3.67
CA THR A 222 -28.75 -6.28 4.51
C THR A 222 -28.14 -7.61 4.03
N ASN A 223 -28.13 -7.83 2.71
CA ASN A 223 -27.53 -9.03 2.12
C ASN A 223 -26.03 -8.83 1.94
N TRP A 224 -25.29 -9.22 2.99
CA TRP A 224 -23.84 -9.08 3.05
C TRP A 224 -23.16 -10.45 3.20
N GLN A 225 -21.98 -10.56 2.63
CA GLN A 225 -21.12 -11.73 2.70
C GLN A 225 -19.87 -11.37 3.50
N ASN A 226 -19.62 -12.13 4.57
CA ASN A 226 -18.35 -12.07 5.27
C ASN A 226 -17.29 -12.82 4.44
N ARG A 227 -16.15 -12.17 4.21
CA ARG A 227 -15.03 -12.71 3.42
C ARG A 227 -13.80 -12.86 4.29
N SER A 228 -12.99 -13.88 4.01
CA SER A 228 -11.82 -14.26 4.80
C SER A 228 -10.56 -14.16 3.95
N LEU A 229 -9.40 -13.96 4.58
CA LEU A 229 -8.12 -13.89 3.86
C LEU A 229 -7.82 -15.20 3.12
N TYR A 230 -7.22 -15.09 1.93
CA TYR A 230 -7.00 -16.21 1.01
C TYR A 230 -6.18 -17.35 1.63
N PHE A 231 -5.25 -17.06 2.56
CA PHE A 231 -4.40 -18.09 3.18
C PHE A 231 -5.20 -19.21 3.86
N TRP A 232 -6.43 -18.92 4.31
CA TRP A 232 -7.29 -19.93 4.93
C TRP A 232 -7.64 -21.08 3.98
N SER A 233 -7.50 -20.89 2.67
CA SER A 233 -7.61 -21.98 1.67
C SER A 233 -6.62 -23.12 1.90
N GLN A 234 -5.46 -22.85 2.51
CA GLN A 234 -4.39 -23.84 2.73
C GLN A 234 -4.23 -24.21 4.21
N PHE A 235 -4.56 -23.31 5.14
CA PHE A 235 -4.35 -23.53 6.57
C PHE A 235 -5.66 -23.71 7.31
N SER A 236 -5.73 -24.72 8.19
CA SER A 236 -6.90 -24.94 9.05
C SER A 236 -6.77 -24.28 10.43
N THR A 237 -5.55 -23.88 10.82
CA THR A 237 -5.27 -23.22 12.10
C THR A 237 -4.19 -22.16 11.94
N VAL A 238 -4.23 -21.14 12.81
CA VAL A 238 -3.18 -20.11 12.88
C VAL A 238 -1.82 -20.73 13.24
N SER A 239 -1.79 -21.75 14.11
CA SER A 239 -0.54 -22.43 14.49
C SER A 239 0.14 -23.11 13.29
N ALA A 240 -0.64 -23.72 12.39
CA ALA A 240 -0.10 -24.30 11.15
C ALA A 240 0.45 -23.23 10.21
N LEU A 241 -0.26 -22.09 10.07
CA LEU A 241 0.22 -20.94 9.30
C LEU A 241 1.56 -20.41 9.84
N ILE A 242 1.63 -20.12 11.14
CA ILE A 242 2.84 -19.58 11.78
C ILE A 242 4.02 -20.55 11.64
N SER A 243 3.78 -21.85 11.83
CA SER A 243 4.82 -22.88 11.67
C SER A 243 5.34 -22.94 10.24
N SER A 244 4.45 -22.87 9.25
CA SER A 244 4.81 -22.81 7.83
C SER A 244 5.58 -21.52 7.50
N PHE A 245 5.11 -20.37 8.00
CA PHE A 245 5.73 -19.07 7.76
C PHE A 245 7.14 -19.01 8.34
N LEU A 246 7.35 -19.38 9.61
CA LEU A 246 8.68 -19.42 10.21
C LEU A 246 9.62 -20.40 9.50
N GLY A 247 9.11 -21.56 9.07
CA GLY A 247 9.89 -22.55 8.32
C GLY A 247 10.32 -22.08 6.93
N ASP A 248 9.58 -21.17 6.31
CA ASP A 248 9.85 -20.65 4.96
C ASP A 248 10.85 -19.49 4.93
N TYR A 249 11.33 -18.99 6.08
CA TYR A 249 12.15 -17.76 6.16
C TYR A 249 13.30 -17.70 5.14
N ASN A 250 14.10 -18.75 5.00
CA ASN A 250 15.24 -18.76 4.07
C ASN A 250 14.80 -18.66 2.60
N ALA A 251 13.69 -19.32 2.25
CA ALA A 251 13.13 -19.27 0.91
C ALA A 251 12.44 -17.92 0.64
N ALA A 252 11.71 -17.38 1.63
CA ALA A 252 11.14 -16.03 1.58
C ALA A 252 12.24 -14.96 1.40
N LEU A 253 13.35 -15.07 2.14
CA LEU A 253 14.50 -14.17 1.97
C LEU A 253 15.10 -14.26 0.56
N SER A 254 15.19 -15.46 -0.02
CA SER A 254 15.73 -15.66 -1.38
C SER A 254 14.82 -15.04 -2.45
N ARG A 255 13.50 -15.20 -2.30
CA ARG A 255 12.50 -14.58 -3.19
C ARG A 255 12.51 -13.05 -3.05
N ALA A 256 12.57 -12.55 -1.82
CA ALA A 256 12.70 -11.13 -1.51
C ALA A 256 13.95 -10.50 -2.15
N GLN A 257 15.12 -11.14 -2.01
CA GLN A 257 16.37 -10.67 -2.65
C GLN A 257 16.28 -10.66 -4.18
N SER A 258 15.57 -11.62 -4.76
CA SER A 258 15.35 -11.67 -6.22
C SER A 258 14.46 -10.52 -6.68
N LEU A 259 13.37 -10.23 -5.95
CA LEU A 259 12.50 -9.10 -6.22
C LEU A 259 13.24 -7.76 -6.04
N ASP A 260 13.95 -7.59 -4.92
CA ASP A 260 14.75 -6.39 -4.65
C ASP A 260 15.74 -6.12 -5.79
N SER A 261 16.46 -7.15 -6.25
CA SER A 261 17.42 -7.03 -7.34
C SER A 261 16.76 -6.64 -8.66
N LYS A 262 15.59 -7.21 -8.95
CA LYS A 262 14.80 -6.85 -10.16
C LYS A 262 14.36 -5.39 -10.11
N VAL A 263 13.77 -4.96 -8.99
CA VAL A 263 13.29 -3.59 -8.78
C VAL A 263 14.44 -2.59 -8.94
N ASN A 264 15.58 -2.85 -8.28
CA ASN A 264 16.75 -2.00 -8.38
C ASN A 264 17.28 -1.91 -9.83
N SER A 265 17.41 -3.06 -10.49
CA SER A 265 17.90 -3.16 -11.87
C SER A 265 17.00 -2.41 -12.85
N ASP A 266 15.68 -2.58 -12.75
CA ASP A 266 14.74 -1.92 -13.65
C ASP A 266 14.65 -0.42 -13.39
N GLY A 267 14.60 -0.01 -12.11
CA GLY A 267 14.60 1.40 -11.75
C GLY A 267 15.88 2.13 -12.16
N SER A 268 17.04 1.49 -12.01
CA SER A 268 18.35 2.08 -12.31
C SER A 268 18.57 2.32 -13.81
N LYS A 269 17.79 1.68 -14.69
CA LYS A 269 17.79 1.98 -16.13
C LYS A 269 17.20 3.37 -16.43
N ILE A 270 16.35 3.89 -15.54
CA ILE A 270 15.79 5.23 -15.62
C ILE A 270 16.76 6.22 -14.96
N SER A 271 16.99 6.08 -13.66
CA SER A 271 18.00 6.81 -12.87
C SER A 271 18.18 6.16 -11.49
N ALA A 272 19.26 6.50 -10.79
CA ALA A 272 19.48 6.03 -9.41
C ALA A 272 18.41 6.56 -8.43
N ASP A 273 17.99 7.82 -8.61
CA ASP A 273 16.93 8.43 -7.80
C ASP A 273 15.58 7.71 -8.02
N TYR A 274 15.28 7.33 -9.26
CA TYR A 274 14.08 6.56 -9.56
C TYR A 274 14.09 5.19 -8.87
N ALA A 275 15.23 4.48 -8.93
CA ALA A 275 15.40 3.20 -8.25
C ALA A 275 15.11 3.30 -6.73
N ALA A 276 15.61 4.36 -6.08
CA ALA A 276 15.37 4.59 -4.65
C ALA A 276 13.88 4.82 -4.33
N ILE A 277 13.17 5.60 -5.15
CA ILE A 277 11.74 5.86 -4.97
C ILE A 277 10.92 4.57 -5.11
N VAL A 278 11.15 3.77 -6.15
CA VAL A 278 10.37 2.54 -6.37
C VAL A 278 10.65 1.49 -5.28
N GLU A 279 11.89 1.38 -4.79
CA GLU A 279 12.22 0.53 -3.64
C GLU A 279 11.49 0.96 -2.36
N LEU A 280 11.33 2.27 -2.13
CA LEU A 280 10.59 2.77 -0.97
C LEU A 280 9.08 2.47 -1.06
N SER A 281 8.54 2.41 -2.28
CA SER A 281 7.08 2.47 -2.51
C SER A 281 6.38 1.12 -2.50
N ILE A 282 7.04 0.04 -2.92
CA ILE A 282 6.38 -1.24 -3.21
C ILE A 282 5.65 -1.83 -1.99
N ARG A 283 6.31 -1.94 -0.83
CA ARG A 283 5.69 -2.47 0.41
C ARG A 283 4.46 -1.67 0.83
N GLN A 284 4.55 -0.34 0.76
CA GLN A 284 3.45 0.54 1.13
C GLN A 284 2.26 0.37 0.17
N ALA A 285 2.51 0.30 -1.13
CA ALA A 285 1.47 0.13 -2.14
C ALA A 285 0.68 -1.17 -1.95
N VAL A 286 1.37 -2.30 -1.77
CA VAL A 286 0.70 -3.61 -1.61
C VAL A 286 0.17 -3.85 -0.20
N GLY A 287 0.75 -3.19 0.81
CA GLY A 287 0.38 -3.33 2.22
C GLY A 287 -1.04 -2.84 2.55
N ALA A 288 -1.66 -2.08 1.65
CA ALA A 288 -3.05 -1.63 1.80
C ALA A 288 -4.10 -2.63 1.28
N THR A 289 -3.67 -3.80 0.78
CA THR A 289 -4.55 -4.76 0.11
C THR A 289 -4.83 -6.01 0.93
N GLU A 290 -6.05 -6.54 0.80
CA GLU A 290 -6.48 -7.82 1.37
C GLU A 290 -7.04 -8.73 0.29
N ILE A 291 -6.36 -9.86 0.04
CA ILE A 291 -6.84 -10.89 -0.90
C ILE A 291 -7.80 -11.80 -0.15
N THR A 292 -9.06 -11.85 -0.58
CA THR A 292 -10.12 -12.55 0.14
C THR A 292 -10.83 -13.60 -0.70
N ILE A 293 -11.35 -14.61 -0.01
CA ILE A 293 -12.20 -15.68 -0.56
C ILE A 293 -13.51 -15.77 0.22
N SER A 294 -14.52 -16.36 -0.41
CA SER A 294 -15.79 -16.69 0.25
C SER A 294 -15.83 -18.17 0.67
N ARG A 295 -16.97 -18.57 1.25
CA ARG A 295 -17.30 -19.96 1.52
C ARG A 295 -18.39 -20.45 0.57
N ASN A 296 -18.30 -21.72 0.18
CA ASN A 296 -19.37 -22.46 -0.46
C ASN A 296 -20.52 -22.70 0.53
N PRO A 297 -21.73 -23.06 0.04
CA PRO A 297 -22.87 -23.39 0.91
C PRO A 297 -22.60 -24.53 1.91
N ASP A 298 -21.65 -25.43 1.61
CA ASP A 298 -21.23 -26.52 2.49
C ASP A 298 -20.20 -26.10 3.55
N GLY A 299 -19.81 -24.82 3.57
CA GLY A 299 -18.83 -24.25 4.51
C GLY A 299 -17.37 -24.37 4.06
N THR A 300 -17.07 -25.07 2.97
CA THR A 300 -15.71 -25.14 2.41
C THR A 300 -15.29 -23.83 1.78
N TRP A 301 -13.98 -23.59 1.63
CA TRP A 301 -13.46 -22.38 1.00
C TRP A 301 -13.68 -22.40 -0.51
N ASN A 302 -14.22 -21.30 -1.04
CA ASN A 302 -14.36 -21.09 -2.48
C ASN A 302 -13.12 -20.34 -3.00
N THR A 303 -12.17 -21.08 -3.56
CA THR A 303 -10.90 -20.53 -4.06
C THR A 303 -11.00 -19.88 -5.44
N ASP A 304 -12.12 -20.07 -6.13
CA ASP A 304 -12.41 -19.41 -7.41
C ASP A 304 -13.04 -18.03 -7.20
N ASP A 305 -13.72 -17.82 -6.08
CA ASP A 305 -14.34 -16.55 -5.73
C ASP A 305 -13.35 -15.61 -5.01
N VAL A 306 -12.39 -15.08 -5.76
CA VAL A 306 -11.37 -14.14 -5.24
C VAL A 306 -11.81 -12.69 -5.46
N ILE A 307 -11.74 -11.89 -4.39
CA ILE A 307 -11.88 -10.43 -4.45
C ILE A 307 -10.74 -9.83 -3.63
N VAL A 308 -10.04 -8.85 -4.20
CA VAL A 308 -9.07 -8.04 -3.48
C VAL A 308 -9.73 -6.76 -3.02
N PHE A 309 -9.53 -6.41 -1.76
CA PHE A 309 -9.96 -5.14 -1.22
C PHE A 309 -8.75 -4.25 -0.94
N LEU A 310 -8.91 -2.94 -1.10
CA LEU A 310 -7.89 -1.95 -0.82
C LEU A 310 -8.44 -0.95 0.18
N LYS A 311 -7.71 -0.71 1.27
CA LYS A 311 -8.03 0.40 2.19
C LYS A 311 -7.44 1.68 1.65
N GLU A 312 -8.25 2.74 1.57
CA GLU A 312 -7.72 4.08 1.42
C GLU A 312 -7.11 4.55 2.76
N ILE A 313 -5.84 4.21 3.00
CA ILE A 313 -5.14 4.66 4.21
C ILE A 313 -5.10 6.20 4.25
N SER A 314 -5.24 6.82 5.43
CA SER A 314 -5.52 8.27 5.57
C SER A 314 -6.90 8.72 5.04
N GLY A 315 -7.78 7.77 4.75
CA GLY A 315 -9.22 7.91 4.62
C GLY A 315 -9.90 6.70 5.28
N GLU A 316 -11.20 6.56 5.06
CA GLU A 316 -11.99 5.49 5.67
C GLU A 316 -12.52 4.48 4.64
N ASN A 317 -12.44 4.77 3.34
CA ASN A 317 -13.17 4.03 2.32
C ASN A 317 -12.49 2.72 1.88
N ALA A 318 -13.32 1.80 1.35
CA ALA A 318 -12.86 0.54 0.76
C ALA A 318 -12.93 0.61 -0.76
N ASN A 319 -11.86 0.22 -1.45
CA ASN A 319 -11.75 0.17 -2.92
C ASN A 319 -12.08 1.51 -3.59
N THR A 320 -11.60 2.62 -3.04
CA THR A 320 -11.71 3.93 -3.68
C THR A 320 -11.05 3.91 -5.06
N VAL A 321 -11.80 4.22 -6.11
CA VAL A 321 -11.40 4.01 -7.51
C VAL A 321 -10.26 4.95 -7.89
N ASP A 322 -10.30 6.21 -7.46
CA ASP A 322 -9.23 7.19 -7.67
C ASP A 322 -7.98 6.92 -6.82
N VAL A 323 -8.02 5.93 -5.91
CA VAL A 323 -6.84 5.38 -5.20
C VAL A 323 -6.33 4.10 -5.86
N ILE A 324 -7.23 3.26 -6.39
CA ILE A 324 -6.86 2.09 -7.19
C ILE A 324 -6.10 2.53 -8.45
N PHE A 325 -6.55 3.60 -9.09
CA PHE A 325 -5.93 4.12 -10.31
C PHE A 325 -4.43 4.46 -10.15
N PRO A 326 -4.01 5.27 -9.17
CA PRO A 326 -2.60 5.50 -8.89
C PRO A 326 -1.87 4.29 -8.34
N ALA A 327 -2.52 3.36 -7.63
CA ALA A 327 -1.86 2.11 -7.22
C ALA A 327 -1.59 1.14 -8.40
N TRP A 328 -2.29 1.32 -9.52
CA TRP A 328 -2.31 0.40 -10.67
C TRP A 328 -0.94 0.05 -11.27
N PRO A 329 -0.01 1.00 -11.49
CA PRO A 329 1.31 0.67 -12.06
C PRO A 329 2.08 -0.36 -11.24
N CYS A 330 1.97 -0.32 -9.91
CA CYS A 330 2.57 -1.31 -9.04
C CYS A 330 1.96 -2.71 -9.23
N LEU A 331 0.63 -2.79 -9.33
CA LEU A 331 -0.06 -4.06 -9.58
C LEU A 331 0.30 -4.64 -10.95
N VAL A 332 0.36 -3.81 -12.00
CA VAL A 332 0.77 -4.23 -13.34
C VAL A 332 2.22 -4.73 -13.36
N TYR A 333 3.11 -4.07 -12.62
CA TYR A 333 4.52 -4.46 -12.53
C TYR A 333 4.73 -5.77 -11.76
N LEU A 334 4.03 -5.95 -10.63
CA LEU A 334 4.19 -7.11 -9.75
C LEU A 334 3.38 -8.32 -10.22
N ASN A 335 2.07 -8.16 -10.39
CA ASN A 335 1.16 -9.18 -10.88
C ASN A 335 -0.20 -8.56 -11.29
N PRO A 336 -0.46 -8.39 -12.60
CA PRO A 336 -1.71 -7.81 -13.09
C PRO A 336 -2.98 -8.54 -12.62
N ALA A 337 -2.89 -9.83 -12.27
CA ALA A 337 -4.03 -10.60 -11.77
C ALA A 337 -4.61 -10.01 -10.46
N LEU A 338 -3.78 -9.40 -9.62
CA LEU A 338 -4.27 -8.69 -8.43
C LEU A 338 -5.15 -7.49 -8.80
N GLY A 339 -4.82 -6.80 -9.89
CA GLY A 339 -5.65 -5.72 -10.44
C GLY A 339 -7.02 -6.21 -10.88
N LYS A 340 -7.10 -7.36 -11.58
CA LYS A 340 -8.37 -8.01 -11.93
C LYS A 340 -9.26 -8.22 -10.71
N TYR A 341 -8.71 -8.85 -9.66
CA TYR A 341 -9.46 -9.16 -8.44
C TYR A 341 -9.83 -7.91 -7.63
N LEU A 342 -9.06 -6.83 -7.75
CA LEU A 342 -9.33 -5.56 -7.10
C LEU A 342 -10.50 -4.81 -7.74
N LEU A 343 -10.64 -4.88 -9.07
CA LEU A 343 -11.77 -4.32 -9.80
C LEU A 343 -13.06 -5.16 -9.65
N GLU A 344 -12.92 -6.46 -9.36
CA GLU A 344 -14.04 -7.41 -9.35
C GLU A 344 -15.17 -7.01 -8.39
N GLY A 345 -14.85 -6.52 -7.19
CA GLY A 345 -15.85 -6.07 -6.23
C GLY A 345 -16.68 -4.88 -6.75
N LEU A 346 -16.02 -3.91 -7.39
CA LEU A 346 -16.66 -2.74 -7.99
C LEU A 346 -17.56 -3.13 -9.16
N PHE A 347 -17.11 -4.04 -10.02
CA PHE A 347 -17.90 -4.54 -11.14
C PHE A 347 -19.15 -5.29 -10.68
N ARG A 348 -19.00 -6.26 -9.76
CA ARG A 348 -20.12 -7.05 -9.25
C ARG A 348 -21.16 -6.18 -8.55
N TYR A 349 -20.72 -5.23 -7.72
CA TYR A 349 -21.60 -4.32 -7.01
C TYR A 349 -22.50 -3.53 -7.97
N GLN A 350 -21.90 -2.88 -8.97
CA GLN A 350 -22.62 -2.02 -9.90
C GLN A 350 -23.42 -2.82 -10.95
N ALA A 351 -22.89 -3.94 -11.45
CA ALA A 351 -23.58 -4.80 -12.42
C ALA A 351 -24.86 -5.44 -11.86
N ASN A 352 -24.95 -5.63 -10.53
CA ASN A 352 -26.14 -6.16 -9.88
C ASN A 352 -27.26 -5.11 -9.69
N GLY A 353 -27.08 -3.88 -10.20
CA GLY A 353 -28.09 -2.82 -10.15
C GLY A 353 -28.37 -2.30 -8.73
N LEU A 354 -27.38 -2.40 -7.85
CA LEU A 354 -27.47 -1.90 -6.48
C LEU A 354 -27.16 -0.39 -6.39
N TYR A 355 -26.31 0.10 -7.28
CA TYR A 355 -25.94 1.51 -7.39
C TYR A 355 -26.95 2.25 -8.29
N PRO A 356 -27.52 3.39 -7.86
CA PRO A 356 -28.62 4.04 -8.59
C PRO A 356 -28.18 4.96 -9.73
N HIS A 357 -26.88 5.23 -9.88
CA HIS A 357 -26.36 6.21 -10.85
C HIS A 357 -25.79 5.57 -12.10
N LEU A 358 -25.61 6.40 -13.15
CA LEU A 358 -25.12 5.95 -14.45
C LEU A 358 -23.59 6.03 -14.61
N TRP A 359 -22.90 6.73 -13.73
CA TRP A 359 -21.43 6.80 -13.66
C TRP A 359 -20.86 5.68 -12.78
N SER A 360 -19.54 5.53 -12.72
CA SER A 360 -18.90 4.59 -11.78
C SER A 360 -18.97 5.13 -10.35
N VAL A 361 -19.30 4.26 -9.40
CA VAL A 361 -19.17 4.55 -7.96
C VAL A 361 -17.73 4.95 -7.61
N HIS A 362 -17.58 5.86 -6.64
CA HIS A 362 -16.30 6.28 -6.07
C HIS A 362 -15.62 5.18 -5.24
N ASP A 363 -16.37 4.48 -4.39
CA ASP A 363 -15.83 3.46 -3.48
C ASP A 363 -16.90 2.42 -3.12
N LEU A 364 -16.51 1.37 -2.39
CA LEU A 364 -17.38 0.31 -1.92
C LEU A 364 -17.91 0.52 -0.49
N GLY A 365 -17.83 1.70 0.10
CA GLY A 365 -18.50 2.01 1.37
C GLY A 365 -17.74 3.00 2.24
N SER A 366 -18.48 3.68 3.10
CA SER A 366 -18.01 4.79 3.97
C SER A 366 -17.14 4.37 5.16
N GLY A 367 -16.58 3.16 5.19
CA GLY A 367 -15.77 2.70 6.32
C GLY A 367 -15.16 1.32 6.13
N TYR A 368 -13.85 1.21 6.23
CA TYR A 368 -13.11 -0.05 6.19
C TYR A 368 -13.24 -0.76 7.55
N PRO A 369 -13.37 -2.10 7.61
CA PRO A 369 -13.40 -3.09 6.52
C PRO A 369 -14.83 -3.45 6.04
N ARG A 370 -15.73 -2.47 5.87
CA ARG A 370 -17.12 -2.66 5.43
C ARG A 370 -17.31 -2.16 4.00
N ALA A 371 -17.18 -3.07 3.04
CA ALA A 371 -17.44 -2.83 1.63
C ALA A 371 -18.94 -3.00 1.30
N LEU A 372 -19.81 -2.13 1.83
CA LEU A 372 -21.27 -2.23 1.75
C LEU A 372 -21.94 -1.49 0.57
N GLY A 373 -21.17 -0.72 -0.19
CA GLY A 373 -21.64 0.09 -1.30
C GLY A 373 -22.49 1.29 -0.88
N HIS A 374 -22.97 2.02 -1.89
CA HIS A 374 -23.76 3.25 -1.80
C HIS A 374 -25.12 3.06 -2.47
N ASN A 375 -25.95 2.14 -1.93
CA ASN A 375 -27.27 1.84 -2.51
C ASN A 375 -28.25 3.02 -2.42
N ASP A 376 -27.95 3.98 -1.55
CA ASP A 376 -28.62 5.27 -1.43
C ASP A 376 -28.14 6.30 -2.46
N GLY A 377 -27.07 6.00 -3.20
CA GLY A 377 -26.44 6.87 -4.18
C GLY A 377 -25.61 8.00 -3.56
N ASN A 378 -25.23 7.91 -2.28
CA ASN A 378 -24.49 8.95 -1.56
C ASN A 378 -22.98 8.68 -1.54
N ASP A 379 -22.38 8.44 -2.70
CA ASP A 379 -20.93 8.32 -2.86
C ASP A 379 -20.26 9.66 -3.22
N GLY A 380 -18.94 9.64 -3.42
CA GLY A 380 -18.15 10.81 -3.77
C GLY A 380 -18.55 11.44 -5.11
N ASN A 381 -18.58 12.78 -5.17
CA ASN A 381 -18.88 13.55 -6.38
C ASN A 381 -17.67 13.58 -7.35
N MET A 382 -17.32 12.44 -7.95
CA MET A 382 -16.16 12.23 -8.84
C MET A 382 -16.52 11.50 -10.15
N PHE A 383 -17.63 11.87 -10.78
CA PHE A 383 -18.29 11.05 -11.79
C PHE A 383 -17.46 10.77 -13.05
N VAL A 384 -16.80 11.80 -13.60
CA VAL A 384 -15.92 11.68 -14.77
C VAL A 384 -14.61 10.97 -14.42
N GLU A 385 -14.05 11.28 -13.25
CA GLU A 385 -12.79 10.71 -12.75
C GLU A 385 -12.94 9.19 -12.66
N GLU A 386 -13.97 8.70 -11.96
CA GLU A 386 -14.12 7.28 -11.66
C GLU A 386 -14.57 6.45 -12.86
N SER A 387 -15.45 7.00 -13.68
CA SER A 387 -15.84 6.36 -14.94
C SER A 387 -14.64 6.21 -15.88
N GLY A 388 -13.75 7.22 -15.94
CA GLY A 388 -12.51 7.16 -16.70
C GLY A 388 -11.51 6.14 -16.12
N ASN A 389 -11.27 6.20 -14.80
CA ASN A 389 -10.37 5.30 -14.09
C ASN A 389 -10.73 3.82 -14.32
N MET A 390 -12.02 3.47 -14.21
CA MET A 390 -12.48 2.09 -14.41
C MET A 390 -12.28 1.60 -15.85
N LEU A 391 -12.61 2.42 -16.86
CA LEU A 391 -12.40 2.04 -18.27
C LEU A 391 -10.92 1.87 -18.60
N ILE A 392 -10.07 2.76 -18.10
CA ILE A 392 -8.63 2.73 -18.34
C ILE A 392 -8.00 1.50 -17.69
N THR A 393 -8.31 1.22 -16.44
CA THR A 393 -7.73 0.07 -15.70
C THR A 393 -8.23 -1.26 -16.25
N ALA A 394 -9.52 -1.37 -16.61
CA ALA A 394 -10.08 -2.57 -17.24
C ALA A 394 -9.37 -2.89 -18.56
N LEU A 395 -9.17 -1.88 -19.43
CA LEU A 395 -8.43 -2.07 -20.68
C LEU A 395 -6.95 -2.38 -20.43
N SER A 396 -6.31 -1.69 -19.49
CA SER A 396 -4.90 -1.90 -19.14
C SER A 396 -4.64 -3.36 -18.71
N TYR A 397 -5.51 -3.92 -17.87
CA TYR A 397 -5.44 -5.34 -17.49
C TYR A 397 -5.51 -6.26 -18.71
N ALA A 398 -6.53 -6.07 -19.56
CA ALA A 398 -6.74 -6.89 -20.74
C ALA A 398 -5.57 -6.81 -21.73
N GLN A 399 -5.02 -5.62 -21.98
CA GLN A 399 -3.86 -5.43 -22.85
C GLN A 399 -2.60 -6.10 -22.29
N LYS A 400 -2.39 -6.02 -20.97
CA LYS A 400 -1.19 -6.59 -20.33
C LYS A 400 -1.21 -8.11 -20.30
N THR A 401 -2.38 -8.72 -20.13
CA THR A 401 -2.52 -10.16 -19.87
C THR A 401 -3.07 -10.96 -21.04
N GLY A 402 -3.79 -10.30 -21.96
CA GLY A 402 -4.62 -10.97 -22.97
C GLY A 402 -5.92 -11.57 -22.42
N ASP A 403 -6.21 -11.40 -21.12
CA ASP A 403 -7.44 -11.88 -20.50
C ASP A 403 -8.57 -10.86 -20.64
N ASN A 404 -9.52 -11.20 -21.51
CA ASN A 404 -10.66 -10.34 -21.83
C ASN A 404 -11.92 -10.69 -21.02
N SER A 405 -11.83 -11.56 -20.00
CA SER A 405 -13.02 -12.13 -19.35
C SER A 405 -13.90 -11.06 -18.70
N GLN A 406 -13.31 -10.13 -17.95
CA GLN A 406 -14.05 -9.04 -17.30
C GLN A 406 -14.61 -8.06 -18.34
N LEU A 407 -13.87 -7.78 -19.42
CA LEU A 407 -14.38 -6.93 -20.50
C LEU A 407 -15.64 -7.52 -21.11
N ALA A 408 -15.62 -8.82 -21.44
CA ALA A 408 -16.76 -9.53 -22.03
C ALA A 408 -17.95 -9.65 -21.06
N GLN A 409 -17.67 -9.91 -19.78
CA GLN A 409 -18.71 -10.05 -18.76
C GLN A 409 -19.40 -8.72 -18.43
N TYR A 410 -18.65 -7.63 -18.37
CA TYR A 410 -19.13 -6.32 -17.90
C TYR A 410 -19.28 -5.29 -19.02
N THR A 411 -19.30 -5.69 -20.31
CA THR A 411 -19.32 -4.76 -21.45
C THR A 411 -20.47 -3.74 -21.36
N THR A 412 -21.67 -4.17 -20.94
CA THR A 412 -22.83 -3.26 -20.80
C THR A 412 -22.58 -2.18 -19.75
N LEU A 413 -21.97 -2.53 -18.62
CA LEU A 413 -21.64 -1.58 -17.56
C LEU A 413 -20.53 -0.61 -18.01
N LEU A 414 -19.48 -1.14 -18.66
CA LEU A 414 -18.40 -0.33 -19.23
C LEU A 414 -18.94 0.66 -20.28
N ASP A 415 -19.82 0.21 -21.16
CA ASP A 415 -20.48 1.08 -22.16
C ASP A 415 -21.33 2.16 -21.50
N GLN A 416 -22.08 1.83 -20.44
CA GLN A 416 -22.86 2.81 -19.69
C GLN A 416 -21.99 3.95 -19.16
N TRP A 417 -20.85 3.63 -18.54
CA TRP A 417 -19.90 4.64 -18.07
C TRP A 417 -19.30 5.45 -19.22
N ALA A 418 -18.98 4.81 -20.34
CA ALA A 418 -18.44 5.50 -21.50
C ALA A 418 -19.47 6.45 -22.13
N GLN A 419 -20.76 6.10 -22.15
CA GLN A 419 -21.85 6.99 -22.58
C GLN A 419 -22.00 8.19 -21.63
N TYR A 420 -21.81 8.00 -20.33
CA TYR A 420 -21.75 9.10 -19.38
C TYR A 420 -20.57 10.03 -19.71
N LEU A 421 -19.38 9.47 -19.94
CA LEU A 421 -18.20 10.24 -20.33
C LEU A 421 -18.42 11.04 -21.61
N ILE A 422 -19.06 10.48 -22.64
CA ILE A 422 -19.39 11.22 -23.87
C ILE A 422 -20.18 12.49 -23.55
N LYS A 423 -21.13 12.44 -22.62
CA LYS A 423 -21.96 13.62 -22.29
C LYS A 423 -21.22 14.67 -21.46
N HIS A 424 -20.30 14.26 -20.58
CA HIS A 424 -19.79 15.11 -19.50
C HIS A 424 -18.27 15.37 -19.52
N SER A 425 -17.49 14.76 -20.43
CA SER A 425 -16.01 14.86 -20.37
C SER A 425 -15.43 16.11 -21.02
N LEU A 426 -15.98 16.59 -22.14
CA LEU A 426 -15.38 17.72 -22.85
C LEU A 426 -15.53 19.05 -22.08
N LEU A 427 -16.67 19.22 -21.39
CA LEU A 427 -16.95 20.34 -20.51
C LEU A 427 -17.37 19.79 -19.15
N PRO A 428 -16.42 19.30 -18.32
CA PRO A 428 -16.75 18.75 -17.01
C PRO A 428 -17.51 19.76 -16.18
N GLU A 429 -18.67 19.36 -15.67
CA GLU A 429 -19.45 20.19 -14.75
C GLU A 429 -18.72 20.35 -13.41
N TYR A 430 -19.30 21.16 -12.50
CA TYR A 430 -18.73 21.36 -11.17
C TYR A 430 -18.76 20.05 -10.36
N GLN A 431 -17.62 19.37 -10.32
CA GLN A 431 -17.41 18.11 -9.62
C GLN A 431 -15.98 18.07 -9.05
N SER A 432 -15.72 17.09 -8.18
CA SER A 432 -14.36 16.81 -7.72
C SER A 432 -13.63 15.93 -8.73
N SER A 433 -12.31 16.07 -8.79
CA SER A 433 -11.41 15.05 -9.31
C SER A 433 -10.70 14.38 -8.12
N THR A 434 -9.74 13.50 -8.39
CA THR A 434 -8.81 13.01 -7.35
C THR A 434 -8.01 14.15 -6.67
N ASP A 435 -8.02 15.36 -7.25
CA ASP A 435 -7.48 16.59 -6.66
C ASP A 435 -8.44 17.24 -5.64
N ASN A 436 -9.38 16.49 -5.05
CA ASN A 436 -10.46 17.02 -4.20
C ASN A 436 -9.98 17.90 -3.04
N PHE A 437 -8.78 17.67 -2.53
CA PHE A 437 -8.14 18.44 -1.48
C PHE A 437 -7.75 19.87 -1.92
N ALA A 438 -7.67 20.13 -3.23
CA ALA A 438 -7.55 21.46 -3.81
C ALA A 438 -8.91 22.11 -4.11
N GLY A 439 -10.01 21.38 -3.92
CA GLY A 439 -11.38 21.81 -4.16
C GLY A 439 -11.91 21.50 -5.56
N ALA A 440 -13.23 21.32 -5.64
CA ALA A 440 -13.97 21.05 -6.88
C ALA A 440 -13.95 22.24 -7.84
N LEU A 441 -13.95 21.94 -9.14
CA LEU A 441 -13.90 22.93 -10.22
C LEU A 441 -14.68 22.41 -11.44
N ALA A 442 -15.32 23.32 -12.17
CA ALA A 442 -15.84 23.04 -13.51
C ALA A 442 -14.73 23.21 -14.56
N ASN A 443 -14.94 22.64 -15.75
CA ASN A 443 -14.09 22.81 -16.93
C ASN A 443 -12.61 22.39 -16.71
N GLN A 444 -12.37 21.47 -15.78
CA GLN A 444 -11.03 21.01 -15.45
C GLN A 444 -10.37 20.34 -16.66
N THR A 445 -9.26 20.93 -17.13
CA THR A 445 -8.52 20.49 -18.31
C THR A 445 -7.96 19.07 -18.14
N ASN A 446 -7.38 18.76 -16.98
CA ASN A 446 -6.80 17.44 -16.70
C ASN A 446 -7.89 16.37 -16.48
N LEU A 447 -9.06 16.74 -15.95
CA LEU A 447 -10.22 15.84 -15.81
C LEU A 447 -10.84 15.52 -17.18
N ALA A 448 -10.92 16.52 -18.07
CA ALA A 448 -11.37 16.30 -19.45
C ALA A 448 -10.46 15.31 -20.19
N VAL A 449 -9.14 15.39 -20.00
CA VAL A 449 -8.18 14.40 -20.53
C VAL A 449 -8.54 12.99 -20.07
N LYS A 450 -8.80 12.78 -18.77
CA LYS A 450 -9.22 11.46 -18.24
C LYS A 450 -10.44 10.93 -18.99
N GLY A 451 -11.50 11.74 -19.07
CA GLY A 451 -12.75 11.32 -19.70
C GLY A 451 -12.58 10.99 -21.19
N ILE A 452 -11.83 11.81 -21.93
CA ILE A 452 -11.50 11.57 -23.34
C ILE A 452 -10.73 10.26 -23.53
N ILE A 453 -9.74 9.99 -22.66
CA ILE A 453 -9.01 8.72 -22.68
C ILE A 453 -9.93 7.56 -22.33
N GLY A 454 -10.85 7.71 -21.37
CA GLY A 454 -11.87 6.70 -21.05
C GLY A 454 -12.76 6.33 -22.24
N ILE A 455 -13.21 7.33 -23.02
CA ILE A 455 -13.97 7.11 -24.27
C ILE A 455 -13.12 6.32 -25.28
N LYS A 456 -11.85 6.68 -25.46
CA LYS A 456 -10.93 5.96 -26.35
C LYS A 456 -10.61 4.55 -25.82
N ALA A 457 -10.55 4.35 -24.51
CA ALA A 457 -10.39 3.04 -23.91
C ALA A 457 -11.59 2.14 -24.24
N MET A 458 -12.82 2.66 -24.14
CA MET A 458 -14.01 1.90 -24.54
C MET A 458 -14.00 1.52 -26.04
N SER A 459 -13.49 2.41 -26.90
CA SER A 459 -13.27 2.06 -28.32
C SER A 459 -12.35 0.84 -28.49
N GLN A 460 -11.24 0.77 -27.74
CA GLN A 460 -10.33 -0.38 -27.78
C GLN A 460 -10.97 -1.63 -27.18
N ILE A 461 -11.74 -1.50 -26.09
CA ILE A 461 -12.52 -2.60 -25.50
C ILE A 461 -13.46 -3.20 -26.54
N TYR A 462 -14.22 -2.36 -27.28
CA TYR A 462 -15.07 -2.85 -28.36
C TYR A 462 -14.30 -3.50 -29.50
N SER A 463 -13.11 -3.01 -29.84
CA SER A 463 -12.24 -3.66 -30.83
C SER A 463 -11.83 -5.06 -30.38
N ILE A 464 -11.40 -5.19 -29.12
CA ILE A 464 -11.01 -6.48 -28.49
C ILE A 464 -12.19 -7.47 -28.51
N LEU A 465 -13.41 -6.98 -28.28
CA LEU A 465 -14.64 -7.78 -28.29
C LEU A 465 -15.23 -7.99 -29.70
N GLY A 466 -14.57 -7.50 -30.76
CA GLY A 466 -14.99 -7.69 -32.16
C GLY A 466 -16.13 -6.78 -32.64
N ASN A 467 -16.52 -5.76 -31.87
CA ASN A 467 -17.53 -4.77 -32.26
C ASN A 467 -16.89 -3.56 -32.95
N THR A 468 -16.51 -3.74 -34.21
CA THR A 468 -15.79 -2.72 -35.00
C THR A 468 -16.59 -1.44 -35.23
N ALA A 469 -17.92 -1.54 -35.31
CA ALA A 469 -18.80 -0.39 -35.51
C ALA A 469 -18.78 0.55 -34.29
N GLN A 470 -19.01 0.02 -33.09
CA GLN A 470 -18.92 0.82 -31.86
C GLN A 470 -17.49 1.28 -31.58
N SER A 471 -16.50 0.43 -31.83
CA SER A 471 -15.09 0.83 -31.73
C SER A 471 -14.78 2.07 -32.58
N SER A 472 -15.22 2.08 -33.85
CA SER A 472 -15.01 3.21 -34.76
C SER A 472 -15.75 4.47 -34.30
N ASN A 473 -17.00 4.33 -33.83
CA ASN A 473 -17.79 5.44 -33.32
C ASN A 473 -17.11 6.13 -32.13
N TYR A 474 -16.79 5.37 -31.07
CA TYR A 474 -16.13 5.90 -29.88
C TYR A 474 -14.74 6.47 -30.18
N SER A 475 -13.99 5.85 -31.12
CA SER A 475 -12.70 6.40 -31.57
C SER A 475 -12.86 7.76 -32.23
N SER A 476 -13.90 7.94 -33.06
CA SER A 476 -14.16 9.21 -33.74
C SER A 476 -14.54 10.30 -32.74
N ILE A 477 -15.37 9.97 -31.74
CA ILE A 477 -15.77 10.92 -30.69
C ILE A 477 -14.55 11.36 -29.88
N ALA A 478 -13.71 10.42 -29.45
CA ALA A 478 -12.51 10.76 -28.69
C ALA A 478 -11.55 11.67 -29.48
N ALA A 479 -11.32 11.38 -30.77
CA ALA A 479 -10.45 12.20 -31.63
C ALA A 479 -11.01 13.61 -31.87
N ASP A 480 -12.33 13.72 -32.07
CA ASP A 480 -13.01 15.02 -32.17
C ASP A 480 -12.88 15.80 -30.86
N TYR A 481 -13.06 15.14 -29.71
CA TYR A 481 -12.91 15.77 -28.40
C TYR A 481 -11.49 16.24 -28.13
N VAL A 482 -10.45 15.53 -28.57
CA VAL A 482 -9.07 16.03 -28.48
C VAL A 482 -8.93 17.36 -29.22
N THR A 483 -9.48 17.46 -30.43
CA THR A 483 -9.40 18.68 -31.25
C THR A 483 -10.10 19.86 -30.57
N GLN A 484 -11.30 19.63 -30.05
CA GLN A 484 -12.06 20.66 -29.32
C GLN A 484 -11.38 21.03 -28.00
N TRP A 485 -10.95 20.02 -27.22
CA TRP A 485 -10.25 20.19 -25.95
C TRP A 485 -8.97 21.00 -26.12
N GLN A 486 -8.17 20.76 -27.17
CA GLN A 486 -6.98 21.56 -27.43
C GLN A 486 -7.30 23.05 -27.60
N THR A 487 -8.42 23.38 -28.25
CA THR A 487 -8.85 24.78 -28.42
C THR A 487 -9.26 25.41 -27.08
N LEU A 488 -9.90 24.64 -26.21
CA LEU A 488 -10.37 25.12 -24.90
C LEU A 488 -9.25 25.19 -23.84
N ALA A 489 -8.35 24.22 -23.87
CA ALA A 489 -7.31 24.01 -22.87
C ALA A 489 -6.04 24.82 -23.11
N MET A 490 -5.84 25.36 -24.32
CA MET A 490 -4.64 26.14 -24.62
C MET A 490 -4.69 27.50 -23.94
N SER A 491 -3.63 27.84 -23.23
CA SER A 491 -3.50 29.17 -22.63
C SER A 491 -3.34 30.25 -23.70
N SER A 492 -3.99 31.39 -23.49
CA SER A 492 -3.80 32.61 -24.30
C SER A 492 -2.62 33.46 -23.84
N THR A 493 -2.03 33.14 -22.68
CA THR A 493 -0.96 33.94 -22.05
C THR A 493 0.42 33.27 -22.13
N GLY A 494 0.51 32.07 -22.71
CA GLY A 494 1.77 31.35 -22.83
C GLY A 494 1.62 29.96 -23.44
N PRO A 495 2.74 29.29 -23.76
CA PRO A 495 2.76 27.98 -24.38
C PRO A 495 2.54 26.87 -23.33
N HIS A 496 1.37 26.84 -22.69
CA HIS A 496 1.00 25.84 -21.69
C HIS A 496 -0.51 25.54 -21.70
N LEU A 497 -0.92 24.42 -21.12
CA LEU A 497 -2.34 24.14 -20.90
C LEU A 497 -2.84 24.83 -19.63
N THR A 498 -4.14 25.05 -19.60
CA THR A 498 -4.85 25.67 -18.48
C THR A 498 -5.24 24.68 -17.39
N LEU A 499 -5.64 25.16 -16.20
CA LEU A 499 -6.22 24.34 -15.15
C LEU A 499 -7.70 24.04 -15.44
N SER A 500 -8.50 25.10 -15.66
CA SER A 500 -9.96 25.02 -15.83
C SER A 500 -10.43 25.79 -17.07
N TYR A 501 -9.73 25.60 -18.19
CA TYR A 501 -9.80 26.48 -19.38
C TYR A 501 -9.37 27.93 -19.11
N VAL A 502 -8.81 28.16 -17.91
CA VAL A 502 -8.08 29.35 -17.47
C VAL A 502 -6.94 28.92 -16.53
N SER A 503 -5.96 29.80 -16.30
CA SER A 503 -4.78 29.57 -15.45
C SER A 503 -3.86 28.43 -15.96
N TRP A 504 -3.24 27.62 -15.08
CA TRP A 504 -2.38 26.48 -15.44
C TRP A 504 -2.36 25.40 -14.35
N GLY A 505 -2.08 24.16 -14.74
CA GLY A 505 -1.90 23.01 -13.84
C GLY A 505 -1.20 21.82 -14.51
N LEU A 506 -0.81 20.84 -13.71
CA LEU A 506 -0.24 19.58 -14.18
C LEU A 506 -1.26 18.79 -14.98
N THR A 507 -0.80 18.18 -16.08
CA THR A 507 -1.63 17.32 -16.92
C THR A 507 -1.24 15.86 -16.79
N TYR A 508 -1.14 15.38 -15.54
CA TYR A 508 -0.69 14.03 -15.23
C TYR A 508 -1.60 12.93 -15.82
N ASN A 509 -2.87 13.22 -16.13
CA ASN A 509 -3.77 12.22 -16.73
C ASN A 509 -3.40 11.84 -18.17
N LEU A 510 -2.53 12.61 -18.84
CA LEU A 510 -1.92 12.19 -20.11
C LEU A 510 -1.08 10.90 -19.96
N TYR A 511 -0.68 10.54 -18.72
CA TYR A 511 -0.03 9.26 -18.46
C TYR A 511 -0.87 8.08 -18.94
N ALA A 512 -2.21 8.15 -18.83
CA ALA A 512 -3.09 7.07 -19.27
C ALA A 512 -3.04 6.83 -20.79
N ASP A 513 -2.77 7.86 -21.60
CA ASP A 513 -2.57 7.74 -23.05
C ASP A 513 -1.31 6.93 -23.37
N LYS A 514 -0.24 7.15 -22.59
CA LYS A 514 1.02 6.40 -22.67
C LYS A 514 0.88 4.97 -22.14
N LEU A 515 0.23 4.81 -20.99
CA LEU A 515 -0.04 3.50 -20.36
C LEU A 515 -0.76 2.55 -21.32
N LEU A 516 -1.79 3.06 -21.99
CA LEU A 516 -2.64 2.29 -22.91
C LEU A 516 -2.14 2.29 -24.37
N LYS A 517 -1.08 3.06 -24.67
CA LYS A 517 -0.50 3.24 -26.01
C LYS A 517 -1.55 3.62 -27.06
N LEU A 518 -2.38 4.62 -26.74
CA LEU A 518 -3.50 5.01 -27.60
C LEU A 518 -3.09 6.00 -28.69
N ASP A 519 -1.97 6.72 -28.49
CA ASP A 519 -1.49 7.81 -29.34
C ASP A 519 -2.62 8.81 -29.67
N LEU A 520 -3.45 9.11 -28.67
CA LEU A 520 -4.67 9.90 -28.84
C LEU A 520 -4.38 11.40 -28.89
N PHE A 521 -3.46 11.87 -28.06
CA PHE A 521 -3.07 13.28 -28.02
C PHE A 521 -1.84 13.52 -28.90
N PRO A 522 -1.78 14.63 -29.66
CA PRO A 522 -0.66 14.89 -30.56
C PRO A 522 0.62 15.19 -29.77
N ALA A 523 1.77 14.78 -30.32
CA ALA A 523 3.09 14.96 -29.72
C ALA A 523 3.38 16.41 -29.29
N SER A 524 2.86 17.39 -30.04
CA SER A 524 3.01 18.81 -29.73
C SER A 524 2.48 19.20 -28.35
N ILE A 525 1.49 18.49 -27.80
CA ILE A 525 0.99 18.74 -26.44
C ILE A 525 2.01 18.32 -25.39
N TYR A 526 2.66 17.17 -25.59
CA TYR A 526 3.68 16.66 -24.69
C TYR A 526 4.93 17.55 -24.73
N ASP A 527 5.37 17.97 -25.92
CA ASP A 527 6.52 18.87 -26.08
C ASP A 527 6.26 20.25 -25.46
N LEU A 528 5.07 20.79 -25.68
CA LEU A 528 4.62 22.06 -25.10
C LEU A 528 4.70 22.03 -23.57
N GLN A 529 4.08 21.03 -22.95
CA GLN A 529 4.07 20.91 -21.49
C GLN A 529 5.44 20.61 -20.92
N THR A 530 6.24 19.78 -21.60
CA THR A 530 7.63 19.49 -21.22
C THR A 530 8.46 20.78 -21.11
N ALA A 531 8.36 21.66 -22.11
CA ALA A 531 9.06 22.95 -22.10
C ALA A 531 8.54 23.90 -21.01
N TRP A 532 7.23 23.87 -20.74
CA TRP A 532 6.63 24.72 -19.72
C TRP A 532 7.03 24.34 -18.30
N TYR A 533 7.02 23.04 -17.96
CA TYR A 533 7.26 22.57 -16.59
C TYR A 533 8.61 23.01 -16.01
N GLU A 534 9.65 23.12 -16.85
CA GLU A 534 10.96 23.64 -16.43
C GLU A 534 10.86 25.06 -15.84
N THR A 535 9.96 25.88 -16.37
CA THR A 535 9.82 27.30 -15.98
C THR A 535 9.12 27.52 -14.64
N VAL A 536 8.42 26.51 -14.14
CA VAL A 536 7.61 26.57 -12.91
C VAL A 536 8.07 25.60 -11.83
N ALA A 537 9.10 24.79 -12.11
CA ALA A 537 9.65 23.83 -11.17
C ALA A 537 10.24 24.49 -9.91
N GLN A 538 9.98 23.86 -8.77
CA GLN A 538 10.56 24.19 -7.47
C GLN A 538 11.45 23.04 -7.00
N HIS A 539 12.15 23.24 -5.87
CA HIS A 539 13.14 22.29 -5.36
C HIS A 539 12.58 20.88 -5.11
N PHE A 540 11.33 20.79 -4.65
CA PHE A 540 10.67 19.52 -4.36
C PHE A 540 9.63 19.13 -5.42
N GLY A 541 9.50 19.86 -6.53
CA GLY A 541 8.62 19.46 -7.64
C GLY A 541 7.95 20.63 -8.33
N VAL A 542 7.07 20.33 -9.28
CA VAL A 542 6.18 21.32 -9.90
C VAL A 542 4.87 21.37 -9.10
N PRO A 543 4.38 22.56 -8.68
CA PRO A 543 3.08 22.67 -8.02
C PRO A 543 1.97 22.01 -8.85
N LEU A 544 0.99 21.40 -8.18
CA LEU A 544 -0.15 20.78 -8.85
C LEU A 544 -0.80 21.74 -9.84
N ASP A 545 -1.09 22.95 -9.39
CA ASP A 545 -1.66 24.00 -10.20
C ASP A 545 -1.49 25.38 -9.55
N SER A 546 -1.97 26.41 -10.24
CA SER A 546 -1.87 27.82 -9.83
C SER A 546 -2.53 28.21 -8.49
N ARG A 547 -3.34 27.35 -7.87
CA ARG A 547 -4.06 27.67 -6.61
C ARG A 547 -3.16 27.56 -5.39
N HIS A 548 -2.14 26.69 -5.44
CA HIS A 548 -1.34 26.30 -4.29
C HIS A 548 0.12 26.03 -4.69
N THR A 549 0.98 25.85 -3.69
CA THR A 549 2.39 25.48 -3.89
C THR A 549 2.66 24.00 -3.64
N TYR A 550 1.67 23.22 -3.22
CA TYR A 550 1.80 21.78 -3.00
C TYR A 550 1.62 20.94 -4.28
N THR A 551 1.95 19.65 -4.18
CA THR A 551 1.75 18.65 -5.23
C THR A 551 1.58 17.26 -4.65
N LYS A 552 1.50 16.22 -5.51
CA LYS A 552 1.62 14.83 -5.11
C LYS A 552 2.76 14.04 -5.75
N THR A 553 3.34 13.12 -4.99
CA THR A 553 4.49 12.29 -5.42
C THR A 553 4.19 11.45 -6.67
N ASP A 554 3.03 10.79 -6.71
CA ASP A 554 2.57 9.99 -7.84
C ASP A 554 2.33 10.85 -9.09
N TRP A 555 1.73 12.04 -8.94
CA TRP A 555 1.53 12.97 -10.06
C TRP A 555 2.83 13.51 -10.64
N GLN A 556 3.84 13.78 -9.79
CA GLN A 556 5.17 14.15 -10.27
C GLN A 556 5.77 13.03 -11.13
N ILE A 557 5.68 11.77 -10.67
CA ILE A 557 6.23 10.63 -11.43
C ILE A 557 5.44 10.34 -12.70
N TRP A 558 4.12 10.50 -12.69
CA TRP A 558 3.30 10.38 -13.90
C TRP A 558 3.61 11.47 -14.90
N THR A 559 3.88 12.68 -14.41
CA THR A 559 4.35 13.79 -15.27
C THR A 559 5.74 13.45 -15.84
N ALA A 560 6.65 12.90 -15.04
CA ALA A 560 7.94 12.40 -15.52
C ALA A 560 7.78 11.34 -16.63
N ALA A 561 6.76 10.49 -16.55
CA ALA A 561 6.49 9.45 -17.55
C ALA A 561 5.97 9.97 -18.90
N ILE A 562 5.46 11.21 -18.96
CA ILE A 562 4.90 11.78 -20.19
C ILE A 562 5.78 12.85 -20.86
N VAL A 563 6.75 13.43 -20.13
CA VAL A 563 7.62 14.46 -20.71
C VAL A 563 8.55 13.88 -21.79
N THR A 564 8.91 14.72 -22.75
CA THR A 564 9.69 14.31 -23.94
C THR A 564 11.19 14.56 -23.82
N ASN A 565 11.65 15.06 -22.67
CA ASN A 565 13.03 15.38 -22.39
C ASN A 565 13.52 14.66 -21.12
N THR A 566 14.64 13.93 -21.23
CA THR A 566 15.23 13.17 -20.12
C THR A 566 15.68 14.04 -18.95
N THR A 567 16.21 15.24 -19.21
CA THR A 567 16.58 16.19 -18.14
C THR A 567 15.35 16.64 -17.37
N ILE A 568 14.24 16.92 -18.06
CA ILE A 568 12.98 17.31 -17.41
C ILE A 568 12.36 16.12 -16.66
N ARG A 569 12.41 14.91 -17.22
CA ARG A 569 12.00 13.68 -16.53
C ARG A 569 12.79 13.51 -15.22
N ASP A 570 14.11 13.63 -15.29
CA ASP A 570 14.98 13.41 -14.14
C ASP A 570 14.80 14.52 -13.09
N MET A 571 14.48 15.75 -13.50
CA MET A 571 14.09 16.82 -12.57
C MET A 571 12.88 16.43 -11.71
N PHE A 572 11.79 15.92 -12.32
CA PHE A 572 10.62 15.44 -11.57
C PHE A 572 10.97 14.30 -10.60
N ILE A 573 11.76 13.34 -11.08
CA ILE A 573 12.18 12.18 -10.29
C ILE A 573 13.04 12.62 -9.09
N SER A 574 14.08 13.42 -9.33
CA SER A 574 14.98 13.91 -8.29
C SER A 574 14.24 14.78 -7.28
N SER A 575 13.24 15.56 -7.69
CA SER A 575 12.38 16.33 -6.78
C SER A 575 11.62 15.46 -5.78
N VAL A 576 11.00 14.36 -6.23
CA VAL A 576 10.33 13.39 -5.33
C VAL A 576 11.33 12.71 -4.40
N LYS A 577 12.50 12.34 -4.92
CA LYS A 577 13.58 11.75 -4.11
C LYS A 577 14.06 12.74 -3.04
N ASN A 578 14.21 14.03 -3.38
CA ASN A 578 14.63 15.06 -2.44
C ASN A 578 13.64 15.19 -1.29
N TYR A 579 12.33 15.20 -1.58
CA TYR A 579 11.29 15.20 -0.55
C TYR A 579 11.38 13.94 0.34
N ALA A 580 11.48 12.75 -0.26
CA ALA A 580 11.57 11.51 0.51
C ALA A 580 12.83 11.40 1.39
N ALA A 581 13.90 12.13 1.06
CA ALA A 581 15.20 12.04 1.71
C ALA A 581 15.60 13.29 2.53
N ASP A 582 14.70 14.27 2.69
CA ASP A 582 15.02 15.56 3.32
C ASP A 582 15.27 15.48 4.84
N GLY A 583 14.80 14.41 5.49
CA GLY A 583 14.89 14.21 6.94
C GLY A 583 14.00 15.16 7.76
N LEU A 584 13.06 15.87 7.13
CA LEU A 584 12.18 16.85 7.77
C LEU A 584 10.86 16.22 8.25
N SER A 585 10.47 15.07 7.70
CA SER A 585 9.27 14.33 8.08
C SER A 585 9.59 13.09 8.92
N SER A 586 8.83 12.89 9.99
CA SER A 586 8.82 11.65 10.78
C SER A 586 7.63 10.74 10.47
N GLN A 587 6.83 11.08 9.46
CA GLN A 587 5.63 10.33 9.08
C GLN A 587 6.00 9.21 8.09
N PRO A 588 5.17 8.15 7.97
CA PRO A 588 5.25 7.24 6.83
C PRO A 588 5.20 8.01 5.52
N PHE A 589 5.84 7.48 4.47
CA PHE A 589 5.99 8.19 3.19
C PHE A 589 4.64 8.69 2.67
N GLY A 590 4.47 10.01 2.70
CA GLY A 590 3.22 10.68 2.36
C GLY A 590 3.24 11.20 0.94
N ASP A 591 2.08 11.21 0.29
CA ASP A 591 1.98 11.61 -1.11
C ASP A 591 1.74 13.10 -1.31
N TRP A 592 1.22 13.86 -0.33
CA TRP A 592 0.85 15.28 -0.49
C TRP A 592 1.74 16.23 0.32
N TYR A 593 2.46 17.13 -0.38
CA TYR A 593 3.50 17.97 0.20
C TYR A 593 3.74 19.26 -0.57
N GLU A 594 4.36 20.23 0.11
CA GLU A 594 4.74 21.53 -0.43
C GLU A 594 5.99 21.49 -1.31
N THR A 595 5.90 21.99 -2.55
CA THR A 595 7.01 21.93 -3.52
C THR A 595 8.16 22.89 -3.20
N THR A 596 7.90 23.89 -2.35
CA THR A 596 8.86 24.94 -1.99
C THR A 596 9.79 24.52 -0.85
N ASN A 597 9.33 23.70 0.09
CA ASN A 597 10.03 23.39 1.33
C ASN A 597 9.89 21.94 1.82
N GLY A 598 9.18 21.07 1.07
CA GLY A 598 9.01 19.65 1.40
C GLY A 598 8.06 19.39 2.58
N GLN A 599 7.37 20.40 3.10
CA GLN A 599 6.46 20.21 4.23
C GLN A 599 5.29 19.28 3.85
N PRO A 600 5.06 18.18 4.57
CA PRO A 600 3.89 17.33 4.34
C PRO A 600 2.60 18.05 4.72
N GLU A 601 1.61 18.03 3.83
CA GLU A 601 0.27 18.62 4.07
C GLU A 601 -0.69 17.60 4.70
N GLY A 602 -0.59 16.34 4.29
CA GLY A 602 -1.50 15.28 4.71
C GLY A 602 -1.09 13.92 4.16
N PHE A 603 -2.08 13.05 3.99
CA PHE A 603 -2.00 11.76 3.28
C PHE A 603 -0.72 10.95 3.50
N ARG A 604 -0.78 10.04 4.47
CA ARG A 604 0.35 9.23 4.91
C ARG A 604 0.09 7.77 4.59
N ALA A 605 1.13 7.05 4.22
CA ALA A 605 1.07 5.61 3.97
C ALA A 605 0.02 5.17 2.92
N ARG A 606 -0.47 6.08 2.05
CA ARG A 606 -1.44 5.75 1.01
C ARG A 606 -0.86 4.78 -0.01
N PRO A 607 -1.68 3.87 -0.58
CA PRO A 607 -1.21 2.96 -1.62
C PRO A 607 -0.99 3.64 -2.99
N VAL A 608 -1.39 4.91 -3.13
CA VAL A 608 -1.16 5.73 -4.35
C VAL A 608 0.32 5.82 -4.76
N VAL A 609 1.24 5.61 -3.81
CA VAL A 609 2.69 5.52 -4.11
C VAL A 609 3.04 4.35 -5.05
N GLY A 610 2.11 3.42 -5.28
CA GLY A 610 2.23 2.45 -6.37
C GLY A 610 2.38 3.11 -7.75
N GLY A 611 1.94 4.36 -7.88
CA GLY A 611 2.06 5.18 -9.07
C GLY A 611 3.50 5.51 -9.44
N HIS A 612 4.43 5.40 -8.47
CA HIS A 612 5.85 5.60 -8.71
C HIS A 612 6.44 4.60 -9.70
N LEU A 613 5.80 3.45 -9.95
CA LEU A 613 6.27 2.45 -10.90
C LEU A 613 5.91 2.76 -12.37
N ALA A 614 5.32 3.92 -12.66
CA ALA A 614 4.85 4.30 -13.99
C ALA A 614 5.87 4.20 -15.14
N LEU A 615 7.18 4.37 -14.88
CA LEU A 615 8.21 4.27 -15.92
C LEU A 615 8.73 2.84 -16.15
N VAL A 616 8.29 1.86 -15.34
CA VAL A 616 8.74 0.45 -15.43
C VAL A 616 7.59 -0.57 -15.55
N SER A 617 6.34 -0.14 -15.39
CA SER A 617 5.14 -0.99 -15.42
C SER A 617 4.64 -1.35 -16.81
#